data_AF-A0A857DG18-F1
#
_entry.id   AF-A0A857DG18-F1
#
_cell.length_a   1.000
_cell.length_b   1.000
_cell.length_c   1.000
_cell.angle_alpha   90.00
_cell.angle_beta   90.00
_cell.angle_gamma   90.00
#
_symmetry.space_group_name_H-M   'P 1'
#
loop_
_entity.id
_entity.type
_entity.pdbx_description
1 polymer ?
#
loop_
_entity_poly.entity_id
_entity_poly.type
_entity_poly.pdbx_seq_one_letter_code
_entity_poly.pdbx_strand_id
1 'polypeptide(L)'
;MDYKISEDFIEEVRRQADIVEIISEHVVLKRTGKNYQGLCPFHSEKTPSFNVNPDRQMFYCFGCHTGGNVFSFLMKKEGLAFIEALKKVAGKYGMALPERELSSEERKNEAQRSRWREIHEWAACYYHDVLLHRPEGQDGLAYFEHRGIGPEVIRDFRLGFAPDRWDGLIRELADKGVAPEELAEFGLAVRRETSEQEISYYDRFRNRVIYTILDVKGAPIAFGGRVLDDSTPKYLNSPETKFFHKGRNLYGIHLASRGIREAGYSLLLEGYMDTIAAQRAGFTNAVASLGTALTKDQSRLLKKYSGKIVIGYDSDKAGIQAALRAGEILLDEGLNIQVLLLEDAKDPDEFLKKHTVAEFRKKLENTITFIEFKYKMLIRDTPLRTIPDKAELIRKLAPDILKVSSVVEKEGYERYLSLELGLTLEAVQHEIDSLTKKTRGNRGNSEIFSQQQDISVKKRNTIEGTDIDSSNESYVHLGVFRAEQTILRIILENPNYKNQVADNLDKEFWRLQEHRYIFENFPENSLNLINDDSWYEKVQRRLAEIYELSIDFDKADMLLKDCIALIKETKKKETIEDLQAKMILLEKTGDMTGALVLLQEIGERLKRGEK
;
A
#
# COMPACT_ATOMS: atom_id res chain seq x y z
N MET A 1 -25.18 -18.44 -8.58
CA MET A 1 -25.61 -19.27 -9.73
C MET A 1 -25.46 -20.70 -9.27
N ASP A 2 -26.54 -21.30 -8.76
CA ASP A 2 -26.52 -22.70 -8.33
C ASP A 2 -26.85 -23.56 -9.53
N TYR A 3 -25.81 -24.06 -10.19
CA TYR A 3 -25.95 -25.20 -11.07
C TYR A 3 -26.29 -26.39 -10.18
N LYS A 4 -27.49 -26.98 -10.32
CA LYS A 4 -27.74 -28.32 -9.81
C LYS A 4 -27.06 -29.33 -10.74
N ILE A 5 -25.74 -29.40 -10.66
CA ILE A 5 -24.99 -30.50 -11.26
C ILE A 5 -25.03 -31.63 -10.25
N SER A 6 -25.50 -32.82 -10.65
CA SER A 6 -25.45 -33.99 -9.79
C SER A 6 -23.99 -34.36 -9.51
N GLU A 7 -23.71 -34.82 -8.29
CA GLU A 7 -22.39 -35.37 -7.95
C GLU A 7 -22.00 -36.49 -8.93
N ASP A 8 -22.97 -37.28 -9.38
CA ASP A 8 -22.78 -38.32 -10.39
C ASP A 8 -22.24 -37.79 -11.71
N PHE A 9 -22.71 -36.63 -12.20
CA PHE A 9 -22.20 -36.05 -13.45
C PHE A 9 -20.79 -35.50 -13.27
N ILE A 10 -20.48 -34.88 -12.12
CA ILE A 10 -19.12 -34.42 -11.81
C ILE A 10 -18.15 -35.59 -11.80
N GLU A 11 -18.55 -36.69 -11.17
CA GLU A 11 -17.75 -37.91 -11.09
C GLU A 11 -17.60 -38.58 -12.46
N GLU A 12 -18.65 -38.61 -13.28
CA GLU A 12 -18.56 -39.13 -14.65
C GLU A 12 -17.57 -38.31 -15.49
N VAL A 13 -17.65 -36.97 -15.42
CA VAL A 13 -16.69 -36.10 -16.12
C VAL A 13 -15.26 -36.33 -15.60
N ARG A 14 -15.10 -36.51 -14.29
CA ARG A 14 -13.80 -36.79 -13.67
C ARG A 14 -13.22 -38.14 -14.10
N ARG A 15 -14.06 -39.17 -14.29
CA ARG A 15 -13.65 -40.52 -14.70
C ARG A 15 -13.29 -40.60 -16.17
N GLN A 16 -14.01 -39.87 -17.02
CA GLN A 16 -13.74 -39.76 -18.45
C GLN A 16 -12.46 -38.96 -18.74
N ALA A 17 -12.16 -37.98 -17.89
CA ALA A 17 -10.97 -37.17 -18.05
C ALA A 17 -9.69 -37.99 -17.86
N ASP A 18 -8.78 -37.94 -18.82
CA ASP A 18 -7.38 -38.28 -18.62
C ASP A 18 -6.63 -37.07 -18.04
N ILE A 19 -6.32 -37.15 -16.75
CA ILE A 19 -5.56 -36.10 -16.06
C ILE A 19 -4.17 -35.88 -16.67
N VAL A 20 -3.52 -36.91 -17.22
CA VAL A 20 -2.18 -36.79 -17.82
C VAL A 20 -2.29 -35.98 -19.11
N GLU A 21 -3.30 -36.25 -19.93
CA GLU A 21 -3.54 -35.52 -21.17
C GLU A 21 -3.79 -34.03 -20.91
N ILE A 22 -4.69 -33.72 -19.97
CA ILE A 22 -5.02 -32.33 -19.63
C ILE A 22 -3.83 -31.59 -19.05
N ILE A 23 -3.08 -32.21 -18.15
CA ILE A 23 -1.89 -31.56 -17.57
C ILE A 23 -0.79 -31.41 -18.63
N SER A 24 -0.66 -32.35 -19.56
CA SER A 24 0.36 -32.32 -20.62
C SER A 24 0.20 -31.15 -21.60
N GLU A 25 -0.99 -30.53 -21.67
CA GLU A 25 -1.19 -29.27 -22.40
C GLU A 25 -0.40 -28.09 -21.79
N HIS A 26 -0.06 -28.17 -20.51
CA HIS A 26 0.58 -27.09 -19.77
C HIS A 26 2.00 -27.42 -19.30
N VAL A 27 2.32 -28.71 -19.14
CA VAL A 27 3.57 -29.17 -18.53
C VAL A 27 4.12 -30.34 -19.31
N VAL A 28 5.42 -30.29 -19.62
CA VAL A 28 6.12 -31.44 -20.21
C VAL A 28 6.28 -32.51 -19.13
N LEU A 29 5.56 -33.62 -19.28
CA LEU A 29 5.60 -34.76 -18.39
C LEU A 29 6.45 -35.89 -18.98
N LYS A 30 7.33 -36.47 -18.16
CA LYS A 30 8.10 -37.69 -18.47
C LYS A 30 7.56 -38.85 -17.65
N ARG A 31 7.43 -40.02 -18.27
CA ARG A 31 6.96 -41.22 -17.57
C ARG A 31 8.06 -41.75 -16.64
N THR A 32 7.74 -41.91 -15.37
CA THR A 32 8.63 -42.44 -14.33
C THR A 32 7.89 -43.56 -13.59
N GLY A 33 8.16 -44.81 -14.01
CA GLY A 33 7.43 -45.98 -13.50
C GLY A 33 5.95 -45.95 -13.87
N LYS A 34 5.07 -46.01 -12.87
CA LYS A 34 3.60 -45.92 -13.04
C LYS A 34 3.08 -44.47 -13.08
N ASN A 35 3.91 -43.50 -12.70
CA ASN A 35 3.54 -42.09 -12.64
C ASN A 35 4.19 -41.31 -13.78
N TYR A 36 3.79 -40.06 -13.91
CA TYR A 36 4.43 -39.05 -14.74
C TYR A 36 5.04 -37.97 -13.85
N GLN A 37 6.17 -37.42 -14.27
CA GLN A 37 6.91 -36.41 -13.51
C GLN A 37 7.32 -35.24 -14.40
N GLY A 38 7.23 -34.02 -13.89
CA GLY A 38 7.61 -32.80 -14.59
C GLY A 38 8.00 -31.68 -13.63
N LEU A 39 8.30 -30.51 -14.19
CA LEU A 39 8.47 -29.29 -13.39
C LEU A 39 7.08 -28.76 -12.98
N CYS A 40 6.97 -28.29 -11.75
CA CYS A 40 5.72 -27.80 -11.22
C CYS A 40 5.26 -26.52 -11.92
N PRO A 41 4.00 -26.44 -12.39
CA PRO A 41 3.47 -25.24 -13.03
C PRO A 41 3.00 -24.18 -12.04
N PHE A 42 3.10 -24.43 -10.73
CA PHE A 42 2.59 -23.58 -9.64
C PHE A 42 3.69 -22.88 -8.84
N HIS A 43 4.95 -23.31 -8.97
CA HIS A 43 6.09 -22.67 -8.33
C HIS A 43 7.35 -22.91 -9.16
N SER A 44 8.33 -22.02 -9.05
CA SER A 44 9.57 -22.12 -9.83
C SER A 44 10.54 -23.10 -9.18
N GLU A 45 10.92 -24.14 -9.92
CA GLU A 45 11.90 -25.14 -9.50
C GLU A 45 12.80 -25.59 -10.66
N LYS A 46 13.99 -26.12 -10.33
CA LYS A 46 14.93 -26.67 -11.33
C LYS A 46 14.88 -28.20 -11.41
N THR A 47 14.45 -28.86 -10.34
CA THR A 47 14.33 -30.31 -10.24
C THR A 47 12.86 -30.71 -10.31
N PRO A 48 12.47 -31.69 -11.14
CA PRO A 48 11.08 -32.13 -11.25
C PRO A 48 10.51 -32.63 -9.92
N SER A 49 9.58 -31.89 -9.30
CA SER A 49 8.86 -32.34 -8.10
C SER A 49 7.36 -32.56 -8.34
N PHE A 50 6.88 -32.27 -9.54
CA PHE A 50 5.49 -32.43 -9.92
C PHE A 50 5.20 -33.86 -10.37
N ASN A 51 4.35 -34.56 -9.65
CA ASN A 51 3.98 -35.95 -9.95
C ASN A 51 2.51 -36.05 -10.35
N VAL A 52 2.22 -36.81 -11.39
CA VAL A 52 0.87 -37.10 -11.88
C VAL A 52 0.67 -38.61 -11.89
N ASN A 53 -0.37 -39.07 -11.19
CA ASN A 53 -0.73 -40.48 -11.12
C ASN A 53 -2.00 -40.71 -11.97
N PRO A 54 -1.88 -41.43 -13.10
CA PRO A 54 -3.02 -41.70 -13.99
C PRO A 54 -4.05 -42.63 -13.33
N ASP A 55 -3.62 -43.64 -12.58
CA ASP A 55 -4.51 -44.63 -11.96
C ASP A 55 -5.42 -43.99 -10.89
N ARG A 56 -4.90 -43.01 -10.16
CA ARG A 56 -5.61 -42.27 -9.11
C ARG A 56 -6.27 -40.99 -9.61
N GLN A 57 -6.08 -40.62 -10.89
CA GLN A 57 -6.58 -39.38 -11.49
C GLN A 57 -6.26 -38.14 -10.63
N MET A 58 -5.02 -38.06 -10.13
CA MET A 58 -4.57 -37.00 -9.23
C MET A 58 -3.14 -36.55 -9.54
N PHE A 59 -2.85 -35.30 -9.20
CA PHE A 59 -1.49 -34.76 -9.19
C PHE A 59 -1.09 -34.34 -7.78
N TYR A 60 0.21 -34.35 -7.51
CA TYR A 60 0.80 -33.82 -6.30
C TYR A 60 2.21 -33.29 -6.57
N CYS A 61 2.50 -32.11 -6.05
CA CYS A 61 3.82 -31.51 -6.11
C CYS A 61 4.54 -31.68 -4.77
N PHE A 62 5.69 -32.35 -4.78
CA PHE A 62 6.49 -32.56 -3.55
C PHE A 62 7.26 -31.31 -3.10
N GLY A 63 7.49 -30.32 -3.97
CA GLY A 63 8.07 -29.03 -3.60
C GLY A 63 7.08 -28.10 -2.88
N CYS A 64 5.99 -27.72 -3.55
CA CYS A 64 5.03 -26.74 -3.02
C CYS A 64 3.79 -27.36 -2.35
N HIS A 65 3.74 -28.69 -2.18
CA HIS A 65 2.65 -29.44 -1.54
C HIS A 65 1.26 -29.27 -2.18
N THR A 66 1.21 -28.69 -3.39
CA THR A 66 -0.03 -28.51 -4.12
C THR A 66 -0.44 -29.81 -4.79
N GLY A 67 -1.66 -30.26 -4.54
CA GLY A 67 -2.24 -31.45 -5.18
C GLY A 67 -3.73 -31.32 -5.42
N GLY A 68 -4.29 -32.23 -6.20
CA GLY A 68 -5.70 -32.30 -6.50
C GLY A 68 -6.03 -33.14 -7.73
N ASN A 69 -7.27 -33.02 -8.18
CA ASN A 69 -7.75 -33.65 -9.42
C ASN A 69 -7.60 -32.70 -10.63
N VAL A 70 -8.09 -33.15 -11.77
CA VAL A 70 -8.10 -32.38 -13.03
C VAL A 70 -8.76 -31.01 -12.91
N PHE A 71 -9.86 -30.87 -12.16
CA PHE A 71 -10.52 -29.59 -11.94
C PHE A 71 -9.67 -28.68 -11.07
N SER A 72 -9.10 -29.21 -9.99
CA SER A 72 -8.22 -28.48 -9.07
C SER A 72 -7.00 -27.92 -9.80
N PHE A 73 -6.46 -28.70 -10.74
CA PHE A 73 -5.35 -28.28 -11.60
C PHE A 73 -5.74 -27.06 -12.44
N LEU A 74 -6.84 -27.14 -13.20
CA LEU A 74 -7.30 -26.05 -14.06
C LEU A 74 -7.70 -24.80 -13.27
N MET A 75 -8.38 -24.98 -12.13
CA MET A 75 -8.72 -23.86 -11.24
C MET A 75 -7.48 -23.12 -10.75
N LYS A 76 -6.42 -23.85 -10.36
CA LYS A 76 -5.17 -23.25 -9.89
C LYS A 76 -4.33 -22.69 -11.04
N LYS A 77 -4.27 -23.39 -12.18
CA LYS A 77 -3.38 -23.04 -13.29
C LYS A 77 -3.94 -21.89 -14.13
N GLU A 78 -5.23 -21.90 -14.38
CA GLU A 78 -5.91 -20.92 -15.23
C GLU A 78 -6.74 -19.90 -14.45
N GLY A 79 -6.96 -20.12 -13.15
CA GLY A 79 -7.80 -19.24 -12.33
C GLY A 79 -9.30 -19.41 -12.62
N LEU A 80 -9.70 -20.56 -13.18
CA LEU A 80 -11.10 -20.85 -13.50
C LEU A 80 -11.92 -21.08 -12.22
N ALA A 81 -13.19 -20.66 -12.24
CA ALA A 81 -14.16 -21.15 -11.27
C ALA A 81 -14.45 -22.64 -11.48
N PHE A 82 -14.89 -23.37 -10.45
CA PHE A 82 -15.13 -24.81 -10.53
C PHE A 82 -16.03 -25.22 -11.71
N ILE A 83 -17.12 -24.47 -11.94
CA ILE A 83 -18.04 -24.71 -13.06
C ILE A 83 -17.37 -24.49 -14.42
N GLU A 84 -16.49 -23.48 -14.53
CA GLU A 84 -15.76 -23.23 -15.77
C GLU A 84 -14.73 -24.32 -16.04
N ALA A 85 -14.04 -24.80 -14.99
CA ALA A 85 -13.15 -25.96 -15.08
C ALA A 85 -13.93 -27.22 -15.48
N LEU A 86 -15.10 -27.48 -14.89
CA LEU A 86 -15.97 -28.59 -15.26
C LEU A 86 -16.43 -28.48 -16.73
N LYS A 87 -16.86 -27.30 -17.18
CA LYS A 87 -17.25 -27.03 -18.58
C LYS A 87 -16.10 -27.30 -19.55
N LYS A 88 -14.89 -26.86 -19.20
CA LYS A 88 -13.70 -27.05 -20.03
C LYS A 88 -13.36 -28.53 -20.19
N VAL A 89 -13.33 -29.29 -19.10
CA VAL A 89 -13.08 -30.73 -19.14
C VAL A 89 -14.20 -31.46 -19.89
N ALA A 90 -15.46 -31.21 -19.54
CA ALA A 90 -16.61 -31.87 -20.17
C ALA A 90 -16.64 -31.62 -21.69
N GLY A 91 -16.43 -30.38 -22.12
CA GLY A 91 -16.37 -30.01 -23.54
C GLY A 91 -15.26 -30.73 -24.31
N LYS A 92 -14.09 -30.95 -23.68
CA LYS A 92 -12.97 -31.67 -24.31
C LYS A 92 -13.32 -33.12 -24.63
N TYR A 93 -14.13 -33.76 -23.78
CA TYR A 93 -14.58 -35.15 -23.94
C TYR A 93 -15.98 -35.27 -24.57
N GLY A 94 -16.51 -34.17 -25.15
CA GLY A 94 -17.82 -34.18 -25.79
C GLY A 94 -19.01 -34.43 -24.84
N MET A 95 -18.81 -34.29 -23.53
CA MET A 95 -19.86 -34.40 -22.53
C MET A 95 -20.59 -33.07 -22.42
N ALA A 96 -21.84 -33.03 -22.87
CA ALA A 96 -22.70 -31.88 -22.63
C ALA A 96 -23.01 -31.80 -21.13
N LEU A 97 -22.77 -30.63 -20.52
CA LEU A 97 -23.29 -30.39 -19.17
C LEU A 97 -24.81 -30.50 -19.23
N PRO A 98 -25.47 -31.03 -18.17
CA PRO A 98 -26.91 -30.96 -18.06
C PRO A 98 -27.31 -29.49 -18.26
N GLU A 99 -27.99 -29.20 -19.36
CA GLU A 99 -28.53 -27.88 -19.59
C GLU A 99 -29.53 -27.64 -18.48
N ARG A 100 -29.18 -26.75 -17.55
CA ARG A 100 -30.18 -26.15 -16.69
C ARG A 100 -31.19 -25.52 -17.65
N GLU A 101 -32.42 -26.02 -17.67
CA GLU A 101 -33.50 -25.34 -18.38
C GLU A 101 -33.60 -23.93 -17.81
N LEU A 102 -33.08 -22.97 -18.56
CA LEU A 102 -33.19 -21.57 -18.20
C LEU A 102 -34.68 -21.25 -18.21
N SER A 103 -35.14 -20.64 -17.12
CA SER A 103 -36.48 -20.07 -17.11
C SER A 103 -36.65 -19.13 -18.30
N SER A 104 -37.89 -18.91 -18.74
CA SER A 104 -38.18 -17.97 -19.82
C SER A 104 -37.56 -16.59 -19.56
N GLU A 105 -37.51 -16.18 -18.30
CA GLU A 105 -36.87 -14.95 -17.85
C GLU A 105 -35.34 -14.99 -17.99
N GLU A 106 -34.70 -16.11 -17.64
CA GLU A 106 -33.25 -16.24 -17.78
C GLU A 106 -32.79 -16.31 -19.23
N ARG A 107 -33.55 -16.98 -20.11
CA ARG A 107 -33.29 -16.95 -21.56
C ARG A 107 -33.41 -15.54 -22.13
N LYS A 108 -34.44 -14.79 -21.72
CA LYS A 108 -34.59 -13.38 -22.11
C LYS A 108 -33.41 -12.54 -21.66
N ASN A 109 -32.98 -12.68 -20.40
CA ASN A 109 -31.84 -11.94 -19.86
C ASN A 109 -30.52 -12.30 -20.56
N GLU A 110 -30.31 -13.57 -20.91
CA GLU A 110 -29.12 -14.00 -21.67
C GLU A 110 -29.13 -13.49 -23.11
N ALA A 111 -30.26 -13.60 -23.81
CA ALA A 111 -30.43 -13.05 -25.15
C ALA A 111 -30.19 -11.53 -25.16
N GLN A 112 -30.74 -10.82 -24.18
CA GLN A 112 -30.54 -9.38 -24.02
C GLN A 112 -29.05 -9.05 -23.78
N ARG A 113 -28.36 -9.79 -22.91
CA ARG A 113 -26.91 -9.61 -22.70
C ARG A 113 -26.08 -9.92 -23.94
N SER A 114 -26.46 -10.91 -24.73
CA SER A 114 -25.80 -11.23 -25.99
C SER A 114 -25.95 -10.07 -26.98
N ARG A 115 -27.17 -9.55 -27.10
CA ARG A 115 -27.47 -8.37 -27.94
C ARG A 115 -26.68 -7.14 -27.51
N TRP A 116 -26.52 -6.91 -26.20
CA TRP A 116 -25.67 -5.83 -25.68
C TRP A 116 -24.22 -5.96 -26.10
N ARG A 117 -23.64 -7.16 -25.97
CA ARG A 117 -22.25 -7.41 -26.39
C ARG A 117 -22.07 -7.16 -27.88
N GLU A 118 -22.99 -7.67 -28.69
CA GLU A 118 -22.95 -7.52 -30.14
C GLU A 118 -22.97 -6.05 -30.57
N ILE A 119 -23.85 -5.24 -29.99
CA ILE A 119 -23.93 -3.81 -30.32
C ILE A 119 -22.68 -3.04 -29.88
N HIS A 120 -22.13 -3.33 -28.69
CA HIS A 120 -20.89 -2.69 -28.26
C HIS A 120 -19.70 -3.12 -29.11
N GLU A 121 -19.66 -4.38 -29.55
CA GLU A 121 -18.65 -4.88 -30.48
C GLU A 121 -18.73 -4.15 -31.81
N TRP A 122 -19.92 -4.02 -32.40
CA TRP A 122 -20.10 -3.28 -33.65
C TRP A 122 -19.78 -1.79 -33.51
N ALA A 123 -20.17 -1.15 -32.40
CA ALA A 123 -19.83 0.25 -32.13
C ALA A 123 -18.32 0.45 -31.99
N ALA A 124 -17.62 -0.45 -31.29
CA ALA A 124 -16.17 -0.40 -31.18
C ALA A 124 -15.49 -0.60 -32.54
N CYS A 125 -15.97 -1.54 -33.35
CA CYS A 125 -15.50 -1.74 -34.72
C CYS A 125 -15.71 -0.50 -35.59
N TYR A 126 -16.89 0.14 -35.53
CA TYR A 126 -17.17 1.37 -36.25
C TYR A 126 -16.21 2.50 -35.86
N TYR A 127 -16.07 2.80 -34.56
CA TYR A 127 -15.17 3.88 -34.14
C TYR A 127 -13.71 3.60 -34.49
N HIS A 128 -13.28 2.33 -34.39
CA HIS A 128 -11.93 1.92 -34.77
C HIS A 128 -11.70 2.05 -36.29
N ASP A 129 -12.68 1.65 -37.10
CA ASP A 129 -12.65 1.79 -38.55
C ASP A 129 -12.62 3.25 -38.99
N VAL A 130 -13.44 4.11 -38.36
CA VAL A 130 -13.42 5.56 -38.60
C VAL A 130 -12.02 6.11 -38.36
N LEU A 131 -11.39 5.76 -37.23
CA LEU A 131 -10.05 6.25 -36.88
C LEU A 131 -8.98 5.83 -37.88
N LEU A 132 -9.01 4.57 -38.35
CA LEU A 132 -7.92 4.00 -39.15
C LEU A 132 -8.09 4.16 -40.65
N HIS A 133 -9.32 4.15 -41.16
CA HIS A 133 -9.59 3.98 -42.59
C HIS A 133 -10.44 5.07 -43.22
N ARG A 134 -11.15 5.89 -42.44
CA ARG A 134 -12.03 6.93 -42.98
C ARG A 134 -11.37 8.30 -42.94
N PRO A 135 -11.60 9.19 -43.94
CA PRO A 135 -11.06 10.54 -43.95
C PRO A 135 -11.39 11.34 -42.68
N GLU A 136 -12.58 11.13 -42.11
CA GLU A 136 -13.01 11.80 -40.89
C GLU A 136 -12.14 11.47 -39.66
N GLY A 137 -11.43 10.34 -39.67
CA GLY A 137 -10.58 9.91 -38.56
C GLY A 137 -9.20 10.57 -38.50
N GLN A 138 -8.79 11.32 -39.53
CA GLN A 138 -7.44 11.86 -39.65
C GLN A 138 -7.02 12.73 -38.45
N ASP A 139 -7.89 13.61 -37.98
CA ASP A 139 -7.62 14.46 -36.82
C ASP A 139 -7.46 13.63 -35.53
N GLY A 140 -8.26 12.57 -35.38
CA GLY A 140 -8.15 11.64 -34.26
C GLY A 140 -6.84 10.83 -34.29
N LEU A 141 -6.40 10.41 -35.47
CA LEU A 141 -5.14 9.71 -35.65
C LEU A 141 -3.95 10.62 -35.36
N ALA A 142 -3.95 11.84 -35.92
CA ALA A 142 -2.94 12.86 -35.66
C ALA A 142 -2.85 13.21 -34.16
N TYR A 143 -4.00 13.28 -33.48
CA TYR A 143 -4.04 13.46 -32.02
C TYR A 143 -3.29 12.33 -31.30
N PHE A 144 -3.58 11.06 -31.62
CA PHE A 144 -2.93 9.92 -30.97
C PHE A 144 -1.43 9.88 -31.29
N GLU A 145 -1.03 10.14 -32.54
CA GLU A 145 0.36 10.22 -32.96
C GLU A 145 1.13 11.32 -32.21
N HIS A 146 0.57 12.52 -32.09
CA HIS A 146 1.16 13.61 -31.31
C HIS A 146 1.28 13.26 -29.81
N ARG A 147 0.37 12.43 -29.30
CA ARG A 147 0.46 11.86 -27.94
C ARG A 147 1.41 10.66 -27.87
N GLY A 148 2.11 10.37 -28.96
CA GLY A 148 3.06 9.28 -29.11
C GLY A 148 2.41 7.91 -29.22
N ILE A 149 1.10 7.79 -29.35
CA ILE A 149 0.36 6.51 -29.38
C ILE A 149 0.45 5.91 -30.78
N GLY A 150 1.12 4.75 -30.88
CA GLY A 150 1.33 4.02 -32.13
C GLY A 150 0.23 3.01 -32.46
N PRO A 151 0.31 2.36 -33.63
CA PRO A 151 -0.74 1.48 -34.17
C PRO A 151 -1.00 0.24 -33.30
N GLU A 152 0.03 -0.35 -32.68
CA GLU A 152 -0.13 -1.49 -31.78
C GLU A 152 -1.03 -1.15 -30.59
N VAL A 153 -0.85 0.04 -30.02
CA VAL A 153 -1.63 0.50 -28.87
C VAL A 153 -3.05 0.84 -29.28
N ILE A 154 -3.23 1.47 -30.45
CA ILE A 154 -4.55 1.73 -31.04
C ILE A 154 -5.33 0.41 -31.18
N ARG A 155 -4.67 -0.66 -31.65
CA ARG A 155 -5.25 -2.00 -31.75
C ARG A 155 -5.54 -2.61 -30.37
N ASP A 156 -4.55 -2.64 -29.47
CA ASP A 156 -4.63 -3.38 -28.20
C ASP A 156 -5.64 -2.75 -27.21
N PHE A 157 -5.85 -1.43 -27.30
CA PHE A 157 -6.89 -0.71 -26.55
C PHE A 157 -8.18 -0.48 -27.37
N ARG A 158 -8.21 -0.91 -28.63
CA ARG A 158 -9.32 -0.68 -29.57
C ARG A 158 -9.75 0.80 -29.58
N LEU A 159 -8.76 1.70 -29.67
CA LEU A 159 -9.01 3.14 -29.73
C LEU A 159 -9.74 3.49 -31.03
N GLY A 160 -10.58 4.53 -30.99
CA GLY A 160 -11.39 4.89 -32.15
C GLY A 160 -11.59 6.40 -32.28
N PHE A 161 -12.44 6.80 -33.22
CA PHE A 161 -12.85 8.18 -33.42
C PHE A 161 -14.35 8.24 -33.69
N ALA A 162 -15.03 9.16 -33.01
CA ALA A 162 -16.41 9.51 -33.28
C ALA A 162 -16.43 10.78 -34.15
N PRO A 163 -16.93 10.72 -35.40
CA PRO A 163 -16.91 11.86 -36.30
C PRO A 163 -17.81 12.98 -35.81
N ASP A 164 -17.64 14.19 -36.35
CA ASP A 164 -18.52 15.33 -36.06
C ASP A 164 -19.86 15.21 -36.81
N ARG A 165 -20.66 14.23 -36.41
CA ARG A 165 -21.97 13.93 -36.99
C ARG A 165 -22.98 13.66 -35.88
N TRP A 166 -24.23 14.00 -36.12
CA TRP A 166 -25.31 13.76 -35.15
C TRP A 166 -25.83 12.32 -35.14
N ASP A 167 -25.58 11.54 -36.19
CA ASP A 167 -26.22 10.23 -36.40
C ASP A 167 -25.29 9.22 -37.11
N GLY A 168 -23.97 9.37 -36.98
CA GLY A 168 -23.00 8.51 -37.65
C GLY A 168 -23.10 7.05 -37.20
N LEU A 169 -23.05 6.81 -35.89
CA LEU A 169 -23.19 5.47 -35.31
C LEU A 169 -24.61 4.92 -35.53
N ILE A 170 -25.63 5.77 -35.33
CA ILE A 170 -27.03 5.39 -35.56
C ILE A 170 -27.24 4.85 -36.98
N ARG A 171 -26.73 5.54 -38.01
CA ARG A 171 -26.85 5.08 -39.40
C ARG A 171 -26.05 3.82 -39.67
N GLU A 172 -24.82 3.73 -39.17
CA GLU A 172 -23.97 2.54 -39.35
C GLU A 172 -24.61 1.27 -38.77
N LEU A 173 -25.28 1.40 -37.61
CA LEU A 173 -25.90 0.26 -36.94
C LEU A 173 -27.35 0.00 -37.38
N ALA A 174 -27.99 0.95 -38.07
CA ALA A 174 -29.32 0.74 -38.65
C ALA A 174 -29.31 -0.41 -39.68
N ASP A 175 -28.26 -0.49 -40.50
CA ASP A 175 -28.07 -1.58 -41.48
C ASP A 175 -27.87 -2.95 -40.82
N LYS A 176 -27.54 -2.99 -39.52
CA LYS A 176 -27.43 -4.21 -38.71
C LYS A 176 -28.71 -4.52 -37.91
N GLY A 177 -29.80 -3.81 -38.21
CA GLY A 177 -31.09 -3.98 -37.55
C GLY A 177 -31.09 -3.52 -36.09
N VAL A 178 -30.30 -2.49 -35.76
CA VAL A 178 -30.28 -1.88 -34.42
C VAL A 178 -31.12 -0.61 -34.44
N ALA A 179 -32.10 -0.52 -33.55
CA ALA A 179 -32.97 0.64 -33.45
C ALA A 179 -32.30 1.80 -32.67
N PRO A 180 -32.56 3.08 -32.98
CA PRO A 180 -32.01 4.21 -32.21
C PRO A 180 -32.37 4.18 -30.72
N GLU A 181 -33.57 3.70 -30.39
CA GLU A 181 -34.05 3.47 -29.02
C GLU A 181 -33.12 2.51 -28.27
N GLU A 182 -32.72 1.43 -28.94
CA GLU A 182 -31.84 0.39 -28.40
C GLU A 182 -30.44 0.95 -28.13
N LEU A 183 -29.92 1.80 -29.01
CA LEU A 183 -28.65 2.52 -28.78
C LEU A 183 -28.74 3.47 -27.58
N ALA A 184 -29.89 4.11 -27.37
CA ALA A 184 -30.10 4.98 -26.23
C ALA A 184 -30.14 4.21 -24.90
N GLU A 185 -30.79 3.03 -24.87
CA GLU A 185 -30.77 2.14 -23.71
C GLU A 185 -29.35 1.72 -23.30
N PHE A 186 -28.44 1.62 -24.26
CA PHE A 186 -27.04 1.22 -24.04
C PHE A 186 -26.11 2.41 -23.86
N GLY A 187 -26.65 3.63 -23.83
CA GLY A 187 -25.89 4.84 -23.60
C GLY A 187 -24.96 5.19 -24.76
N LEU A 188 -25.28 4.76 -25.99
CA LEU A 188 -24.56 5.10 -27.21
C LEU A 188 -25.26 6.21 -28.01
N ALA A 189 -26.57 6.38 -27.82
CA ALA A 189 -27.35 7.49 -28.32
C ALA A 189 -28.02 8.28 -27.17
N VAL A 190 -28.53 9.46 -27.47
CA VAL A 190 -29.29 10.32 -26.56
C VAL A 190 -30.65 10.60 -27.16
N ARG A 191 -31.69 10.35 -26.38
CA ARG A 191 -33.08 10.68 -26.72
C ARG A 191 -33.32 12.17 -26.52
N ARG A 192 -33.94 12.83 -27.50
CA ARG A 192 -34.38 14.22 -27.45
C ARG A 192 -35.89 14.29 -27.68
N GLU A 193 -36.59 14.92 -26.74
CA GLU A 193 -37.99 15.28 -26.91
C GLU A 193 -38.07 16.69 -27.51
N THR A 194 -38.74 16.81 -28.66
CA THR A 194 -39.05 18.10 -29.28
C THR A 194 -40.46 18.56 -28.90
N SER A 195 -40.73 19.86 -29.04
CA SER A 195 -41.95 20.53 -28.55
C SER A 195 -43.28 20.07 -29.18
N GLU A 196 -43.25 19.11 -30.11
CA GLU A 196 -44.42 18.57 -30.80
C GLU A 196 -44.36 17.03 -30.88
N GLN A 197 -44.34 16.32 -29.75
CA GLN A 197 -44.50 14.84 -29.66
C GLN A 197 -43.54 13.95 -30.48
N GLU A 198 -42.65 14.52 -31.29
CA GLU A 198 -41.61 13.80 -32.03
C GLU A 198 -40.43 13.50 -31.12
N ILE A 199 -40.07 12.23 -31.07
CA ILE A 199 -38.89 11.72 -30.38
C ILE A 199 -37.78 11.61 -31.43
N SER A 200 -36.66 12.28 -31.20
CA SER A 200 -35.46 12.13 -32.03
C SER A 200 -34.30 11.55 -31.22
N TYR A 201 -33.36 10.91 -31.92
CA TYR A 201 -32.16 10.31 -31.34
C TYR A 201 -30.93 10.88 -32.01
N TYR A 202 -29.87 11.06 -31.24
CA TYR A 202 -28.57 11.48 -31.78
C TYR A 202 -27.41 10.78 -31.05
N ASP A 203 -26.28 10.66 -31.73
CA ASP A 203 -25.06 10.04 -31.23
C ASP A 203 -24.58 10.73 -29.95
N ARG A 204 -24.25 9.91 -28.95
CA ARG A 204 -23.68 10.42 -27.69
C ARG A 204 -22.29 11.01 -27.88
N PHE A 205 -21.44 10.30 -28.62
CA PHE A 205 -20.06 10.70 -28.87
C PHE A 205 -19.96 11.35 -30.25
N ARG A 206 -19.41 12.56 -30.29
CA ARG A 206 -19.29 13.37 -31.51
C ARG A 206 -18.03 14.22 -31.42
N ASN A 207 -17.31 14.30 -32.53
CA ASN A 207 -16.01 14.98 -32.64
C ASN A 207 -15.04 14.64 -31.48
N ARG A 208 -14.86 13.33 -31.22
CA ARG A 208 -14.09 12.85 -30.06
C ARG A 208 -13.22 11.66 -30.44
N VAL A 209 -12.00 11.64 -29.93
CA VAL A 209 -11.23 10.39 -29.85
C VAL A 209 -11.84 9.49 -28.80
N ILE A 210 -11.96 8.21 -29.12
CA ILE A 210 -12.64 7.18 -28.33
C ILE A 210 -11.61 6.28 -27.66
N TYR A 211 -11.77 6.14 -26.34
CA TYR A 211 -11.13 5.17 -25.49
C TYR A 211 -12.16 4.06 -25.21
N THR A 212 -11.99 2.90 -25.84
CA THR A 212 -12.90 1.78 -25.62
C THR A 212 -12.63 1.16 -24.25
N ILE A 213 -13.69 1.01 -23.45
CA ILE A 213 -13.63 0.36 -22.14
C ILE A 213 -13.90 -1.12 -22.36
N LEU A 214 -12.90 -1.94 -22.05
CA LEU A 214 -12.92 -3.39 -22.23
C LEU A 214 -13.09 -4.10 -20.90
N ASP A 215 -13.85 -5.20 -20.89
CA ASP A 215 -13.93 -6.09 -19.73
C ASP A 215 -12.63 -6.89 -19.55
N VAL A 216 -12.54 -7.70 -18.48
CA VAL A 216 -11.36 -8.53 -18.19
C VAL A 216 -11.02 -9.54 -19.30
N LYS A 217 -11.96 -9.85 -20.20
CA LYS A 217 -11.78 -10.76 -21.35
C LYS A 217 -11.48 -10.01 -22.65
N GLY A 218 -11.42 -8.68 -22.61
CA GLY A 218 -11.16 -7.84 -23.79
C GLY A 218 -12.41 -7.51 -24.62
N ALA A 219 -13.62 -7.76 -24.11
CA ALA A 219 -14.86 -7.42 -24.81
C ALA A 219 -15.26 -5.95 -24.54
N PRO A 220 -15.70 -5.17 -25.55
CA PRO A 220 -16.21 -3.82 -25.38
C PRO A 220 -17.47 -3.79 -24.52
N ILE A 221 -17.44 -2.94 -23.50
CA ILE A 221 -18.57 -2.75 -22.58
C ILE A 221 -19.02 -1.29 -22.46
N ALA A 222 -18.18 -0.33 -22.82
CA ALA A 222 -18.48 1.10 -22.77
C ALA A 222 -17.41 1.90 -23.51
N PHE A 223 -17.59 3.22 -23.55
CA PHE A 223 -16.66 4.14 -24.21
C PHE A 223 -16.41 5.39 -23.36
N GLY A 224 -15.18 5.88 -23.40
CA GLY A 224 -14.81 7.23 -23.02
C GLY A 224 -14.47 8.04 -24.27
N GLY A 225 -14.84 9.31 -24.33
CA GLY A 225 -14.61 10.19 -25.47
C GLY A 225 -13.99 11.51 -25.06
N ARG A 226 -12.86 11.89 -25.67
CA ARG A 226 -12.19 13.17 -25.42
C ARG A 226 -12.33 14.10 -26.62
N VAL A 227 -12.72 15.35 -26.37
CA VAL A 227 -12.76 16.38 -27.41
C VAL A 227 -11.36 16.68 -27.94
N LEU A 228 -11.29 17.09 -29.20
CA LEU A 228 -10.08 17.60 -29.83
C LEU A 228 -9.98 19.13 -29.79
N ASP A 229 -11.13 19.80 -29.60
CA ASP A 229 -11.29 21.25 -29.54
C ASP A 229 -11.55 21.73 -28.10
N ASP A 230 -11.99 22.98 -27.96
CA ASP A 230 -12.33 23.59 -26.66
C ASP A 230 -13.75 23.24 -26.17
N SER A 231 -14.43 22.28 -26.80
CA SER A 231 -15.78 21.88 -26.42
C SER A 231 -15.80 21.25 -25.02
N THR A 232 -16.90 21.48 -24.28
CA THR A 232 -17.08 20.92 -22.94
C THR A 232 -18.15 19.82 -22.92
N PRO A 233 -18.02 18.79 -22.06
CA PRO A 233 -16.89 18.48 -21.19
C PRO A 233 -15.71 17.88 -21.96
N LYS A 234 -14.49 18.09 -21.44
CA LYS A 234 -13.23 17.58 -22.02
C LYS A 234 -13.25 16.07 -22.22
N TYR A 235 -13.76 15.34 -21.22
CA TYR A 235 -14.02 13.90 -21.29
C TYR A 235 -15.51 13.63 -21.06
N LEU A 236 -16.08 12.76 -21.90
CA LEU A 236 -17.44 12.24 -21.79
C LEU A 236 -17.35 10.73 -21.67
N ASN A 237 -18.04 10.14 -20.70
CA ASN A 237 -18.10 8.68 -20.55
C ASN A 237 -19.50 8.16 -20.89
N SER A 238 -19.58 6.89 -21.29
CA SER A 238 -20.83 6.14 -21.27
C SER A 238 -21.48 6.25 -19.87
N PRO A 239 -22.81 6.40 -19.81
CA PRO A 239 -23.54 6.43 -18.54
C PRO A 239 -23.55 5.02 -17.90
N GLU A 240 -23.99 4.93 -16.64
CA GLU A 240 -24.37 3.64 -16.05
C GLU A 240 -25.53 3.03 -16.84
N THR A 241 -25.43 1.73 -17.16
CA THR A 241 -26.48 0.97 -17.84
C THR A 241 -26.67 -0.39 -17.16
N LYS A 242 -27.67 -1.17 -17.61
CA LYS A 242 -27.83 -2.55 -17.14
C LYS A 242 -26.67 -3.47 -17.59
N PHE A 243 -25.94 -3.07 -18.61
CA PHE A 243 -24.80 -3.81 -19.15
C PHE A 243 -23.48 -3.35 -18.57
N PHE A 244 -23.30 -2.03 -18.40
CA PHE A 244 -22.07 -1.41 -17.98
C PHE A 244 -22.20 -0.75 -16.61
N HIS A 245 -21.36 -1.20 -15.69
CA HIS A 245 -21.19 -0.62 -14.37
C HIS A 245 -19.80 -0.03 -14.22
N LYS A 246 -19.73 1.30 -14.18
CA LYS A 246 -18.49 2.07 -14.08
C LYS A 246 -17.75 1.71 -12.80
N GLY A 247 -18.49 1.60 -11.70
CA GLY A 247 -17.99 1.21 -10.39
C GLY A 247 -17.56 -0.25 -10.26
N ARG A 248 -17.62 -1.08 -11.32
CA ARG A 248 -17.20 -2.50 -11.28
C ARG A 248 -16.10 -2.83 -12.28
N ASN A 249 -15.68 -1.86 -13.08
CA ASN A 249 -14.70 -2.05 -14.14
C ASN A 249 -13.56 -1.04 -13.97
N LEU A 250 -12.39 -1.41 -14.47
CA LEU A 250 -11.20 -0.58 -14.50
C LEU A 250 -10.69 -0.53 -15.93
N TYR A 251 -10.22 0.63 -16.36
CA TYR A 251 -9.61 0.77 -17.67
C TYR A 251 -8.26 0.05 -17.72
N GLY A 252 -7.96 -0.60 -18.85
CA GLY A 252 -6.71 -1.34 -19.07
C GLY A 252 -6.65 -2.72 -18.40
N ILE A 253 -7.69 -3.14 -17.68
CA ILE A 253 -7.70 -4.41 -16.93
C ILE A 253 -7.53 -5.65 -17.81
N HIS A 254 -7.99 -5.59 -19.07
CA HIS A 254 -7.90 -6.68 -20.05
C HIS A 254 -6.44 -7.09 -20.32
N LEU A 255 -5.52 -6.12 -20.31
CA LEU A 255 -4.08 -6.36 -20.43
C LEU A 255 -3.42 -6.53 -19.06
N ALA A 256 -3.94 -5.86 -18.04
CA ALA A 256 -3.26 -5.79 -16.74
C ALA A 256 -3.43 -7.00 -15.85
N SER A 257 -4.49 -7.78 -16.00
CA SER A 257 -4.76 -8.94 -15.11
C SER A 257 -3.60 -9.94 -14.98
N ARG A 258 -2.82 -10.13 -16.06
CA ARG A 258 -1.60 -10.94 -16.05
C ARG A 258 -0.42 -10.17 -15.44
N GLY A 259 -0.19 -8.94 -15.87
CA GLY A 259 0.88 -8.08 -15.36
C GLY A 259 0.80 -7.86 -13.84
N ILE A 260 -0.40 -7.68 -13.29
CA ILE A 260 -0.62 -7.52 -11.84
C ILE A 260 -0.15 -8.75 -11.07
N ARG A 261 -0.42 -9.96 -11.58
CA ARG A 261 0.00 -11.22 -10.95
C ARG A 261 1.52 -11.40 -11.02
N GLU A 262 2.12 -11.07 -12.16
CA GLU A 262 3.57 -11.21 -12.38
C GLU A 262 4.37 -10.17 -11.58
N ALA A 263 3.91 -8.92 -11.52
CA ALA A 263 4.55 -7.86 -10.76
C ALA A 263 4.28 -7.97 -9.25
N GLY A 264 3.21 -8.67 -8.85
CA GLY A 264 2.79 -8.78 -7.46
C GLY A 264 2.08 -7.53 -6.91
N TYR A 265 1.76 -6.53 -7.74
CA TYR A 265 0.99 -5.35 -7.36
C TYR A 265 0.25 -4.73 -8.55
N SER A 266 -0.82 -4.00 -8.28
CA SER A 266 -1.49 -3.15 -9.28
C SER A 266 -1.02 -1.71 -9.18
N LEU A 267 -0.71 -1.08 -10.32
CA LEU A 267 -0.47 0.37 -10.39
C LEU A 267 -1.81 1.07 -10.76
N LEU A 268 -2.43 1.73 -9.78
CA LEU A 268 -3.74 2.36 -9.93
C LEU A 268 -3.60 3.85 -10.27
N LEU A 269 -4.08 4.24 -11.45
CA LEU A 269 -3.97 5.57 -12.05
C LEU A 269 -5.35 6.24 -12.22
N GLU A 270 -5.38 7.52 -12.56
CA GLU A 270 -6.65 8.26 -12.72
C GLU A 270 -7.23 8.17 -14.13
N GLY A 271 -6.39 8.24 -15.15
CA GLY A 271 -6.82 8.48 -16.52
C GLY A 271 -6.50 7.37 -17.52
N TYR A 272 -7.18 7.46 -18.66
CA TYR A 272 -6.94 6.60 -19.83
C TYR A 272 -5.51 6.75 -20.36
N MET A 273 -5.05 7.99 -20.49
CA MET A 273 -3.73 8.29 -21.03
C MET A 273 -2.61 7.82 -20.10
N ASP A 274 -2.75 8.00 -18.78
CA ASP A 274 -1.77 7.53 -17.79
C ASP A 274 -1.62 6.01 -17.85
N THR A 275 -2.76 5.31 -17.96
CA THR A 275 -2.77 3.84 -18.09
C THR A 275 -2.10 3.38 -19.38
N ILE A 276 -2.45 4.00 -20.51
CA ILE A 276 -1.82 3.68 -21.80
C ILE A 276 -0.32 3.97 -21.74
N ALA A 277 0.10 5.13 -21.24
CA ALA A 277 1.49 5.53 -21.15
C ALA A 277 2.30 4.55 -20.28
N ALA A 278 1.78 4.19 -19.10
CA ALA A 278 2.42 3.25 -18.20
C ALA A 278 2.53 1.83 -18.81
N GLN A 279 1.45 1.29 -19.38
CA GLN A 279 1.48 -0.05 -19.98
C GLN A 279 2.46 -0.12 -21.16
N ARG A 280 2.53 0.93 -21.98
CA ARG A 280 3.51 1.03 -23.07
C ARG A 280 4.95 1.13 -22.61
N ALA A 281 5.18 1.78 -21.47
CA ALA A 281 6.48 1.83 -20.82
C ALA A 281 6.87 0.48 -20.16
N GLY A 282 6.06 -0.56 -20.31
CA GLY A 282 6.31 -1.91 -19.78
C GLY A 282 5.69 -2.17 -18.41
N PHE A 283 4.96 -1.21 -17.83
CA PHE A 283 4.20 -1.40 -16.59
C PHE A 283 2.83 -1.98 -16.92
N THR A 284 2.83 -3.22 -17.40
CA THR A 284 1.62 -3.93 -17.83
C THR A 284 0.60 -4.10 -16.71
N ASN A 285 0.99 -3.93 -15.45
CA ASN A 285 0.14 -3.96 -14.26
C ASN A 285 -0.61 -2.64 -13.96
N ALA A 286 -0.56 -1.66 -14.86
CA ALA A 286 -1.27 -0.39 -14.71
C ALA A 286 -2.75 -0.47 -15.09
N VAL A 287 -3.61 0.19 -14.32
CA VAL A 287 -5.07 0.28 -14.53
C VAL A 287 -5.57 1.66 -14.08
N ALA A 288 -6.73 2.10 -14.58
CA ALA A 288 -7.35 3.33 -14.09
C ALA A 288 -8.81 3.18 -13.66
N SER A 289 -9.19 4.00 -12.69
CA SER A 289 -10.60 4.23 -12.37
C SER A 289 -11.30 4.94 -13.53
N LEU A 290 -12.57 4.60 -13.79
CA LEU A 290 -13.31 5.11 -14.94
C LEU A 290 -13.91 6.49 -14.65
N GLY A 291 -13.08 7.51 -14.41
CA GLY A 291 -13.52 8.92 -14.26
C GLY A 291 -14.53 9.18 -13.13
N THR A 292 -14.47 8.37 -12.06
CA THR A 292 -15.18 8.56 -10.79
C THR A 292 -14.23 8.20 -9.67
N ALA A 293 -14.58 8.51 -8.42
CA ALA A 293 -13.85 7.96 -7.28
C ALA A 293 -13.79 6.42 -7.37
N LEU A 294 -12.68 5.84 -6.92
CA LEU A 294 -12.51 4.39 -6.80
C LEU A 294 -13.65 3.82 -5.95
N THR A 295 -14.13 2.62 -6.28
CA THR A 295 -15.20 1.95 -5.54
C THR A 295 -14.71 0.71 -4.79
N LYS A 296 -15.52 0.22 -3.85
CA LYS A 296 -15.28 -1.06 -3.16
C LYS A 296 -15.28 -2.25 -4.14
N ASP A 297 -16.16 -2.24 -5.13
CA ASP A 297 -16.23 -3.32 -6.12
C ASP A 297 -14.98 -3.34 -7.02
N GLN A 298 -14.44 -2.19 -7.42
CA GLN A 298 -13.15 -2.10 -8.12
C GLN A 298 -11.99 -2.56 -7.23
N SER A 299 -12.02 -2.21 -5.94
CA SER A 299 -11.01 -2.68 -4.97
C SER A 299 -11.02 -4.20 -4.83
N ARG A 300 -12.22 -4.81 -4.76
CA ARG A 300 -12.40 -6.27 -4.75
C ARG A 300 -11.97 -6.93 -6.05
N LEU A 301 -12.17 -6.27 -7.19
CA LEU A 301 -11.66 -6.75 -8.47
C LEU A 301 -10.14 -6.85 -8.45
N LEU A 302 -9.43 -5.80 -7.98
CA LEU A 302 -7.97 -5.81 -7.88
C LEU A 302 -7.45 -6.83 -6.88
N LYS A 303 -8.13 -6.98 -5.74
CA LYS A 303 -7.80 -7.95 -4.69
C LYS A 303 -7.74 -9.41 -5.18
N LYS A 304 -8.47 -9.74 -6.25
CA LYS A 304 -8.41 -11.07 -6.89
C LYS A 304 -7.05 -11.37 -7.55
N TYR A 305 -6.31 -10.34 -7.93
CA TYR A 305 -5.04 -10.47 -8.67
C TYR A 305 -3.81 -10.18 -7.79
N SER A 306 -3.91 -9.20 -6.88
CA SER A 306 -2.86 -8.92 -5.89
C SER A 306 -3.43 -8.28 -4.62
N GLY A 307 -2.80 -8.57 -3.48
CA GLY A 307 -3.05 -7.89 -2.21
C GLY A 307 -2.37 -6.53 -2.07
N LYS A 308 -1.51 -6.13 -3.02
CA LYS A 308 -0.71 -4.89 -2.98
C LYS A 308 -1.14 -3.94 -4.11
N ILE A 309 -1.36 -2.67 -3.77
CA ILE A 309 -1.75 -1.60 -4.69
C ILE A 309 -0.79 -0.42 -4.54
N VAL A 310 -0.32 0.12 -5.66
CA VAL A 310 0.43 1.38 -5.73
C VAL A 310 -0.48 2.41 -6.38
N ILE A 311 -0.84 3.47 -5.65
CA ILE A 311 -1.63 4.59 -6.18
C ILE A 311 -0.68 5.57 -6.86
N GLY A 312 -0.89 5.82 -8.15
CA GLY A 312 -0.15 6.81 -8.97
C GLY A 312 -1.10 7.86 -9.52
N TYR A 313 -1.70 8.64 -8.64
CA TYR A 313 -2.67 9.69 -8.98
C TYR A 313 -1.96 11.03 -9.25
N ASP A 314 -2.70 12.01 -9.76
CA ASP A 314 -2.14 13.32 -10.12
C ASP A 314 -1.57 14.03 -8.87
N SER A 315 -0.44 14.73 -9.01
CA SER A 315 0.20 15.47 -7.92
C SER A 315 -0.53 16.77 -7.54
N ASP A 316 -1.65 17.08 -8.19
CA ASP A 316 -2.45 18.28 -7.90
C ASP A 316 -3.39 18.10 -6.70
N LYS A 317 -4.06 19.19 -6.29
CA LYS A 317 -4.96 19.15 -5.12
C LYS A 317 -6.10 18.15 -5.29
N ALA A 318 -6.65 18.01 -6.50
CA ALA A 318 -7.76 17.10 -6.75
C ALA A 318 -7.27 15.64 -6.74
N GLY A 319 -6.12 15.37 -7.35
CA GLY A 319 -5.50 14.04 -7.37
C GLY A 319 -5.07 13.58 -5.99
N ILE A 320 -4.50 14.45 -5.16
CA ILE A 320 -4.19 14.16 -3.75
C ILE A 320 -5.46 13.75 -2.97
N GLN A 321 -6.55 14.50 -3.12
CA GLN A 321 -7.82 14.17 -2.46
C GLN A 321 -8.45 12.88 -3.01
N ALA A 322 -8.25 12.59 -4.30
CA ALA A 322 -8.66 11.33 -4.89
C ALA A 322 -7.82 10.15 -4.35
N ALA A 323 -6.52 10.32 -4.16
CA ALA A 323 -5.60 9.32 -3.61
C ALA A 323 -5.93 9.02 -2.14
N LEU A 324 -6.23 10.04 -1.33
CA LEU A 324 -6.68 9.86 0.05
C LEU A 324 -7.96 9.02 0.13
N ARG A 325 -8.98 9.36 -0.66
CA ARG A 325 -10.24 8.59 -0.71
C ARG A 325 -10.04 7.18 -1.23
N ALA A 326 -9.22 7.00 -2.26
CA ALA A 326 -8.91 5.69 -2.81
C ALA A 326 -8.21 4.80 -1.77
N GLY A 327 -7.21 5.34 -1.07
CA GLY A 327 -6.49 4.60 -0.03
C GLY A 327 -7.37 4.18 1.14
N GLU A 328 -8.32 5.02 1.59
CA GLU A 328 -9.29 4.64 2.63
C GLU A 328 -10.17 3.45 2.19
N ILE A 329 -10.67 3.48 0.95
CA ILE A 329 -11.50 2.40 0.40
C ILE A 329 -10.70 1.10 0.25
N LEU A 330 -9.45 1.20 -0.20
CA LEU A 330 -8.56 0.04 -0.36
C LEU A 330 -8.19 -0.56 1.01
N LEU A 331 -7.95 0.29 2.01
CA LEU A 331 -7.59 -0.12 3.36
C LEU A 331 -8.74 -0.84 4.05
N ASP A 332 -9.98 -0.36 3.86
CA ASP A 332 -11.20 -1.03 4.32
C ASP A 332 -11.37 -2.43 3.74
N GLU A 333 -10.88 -2.66 2.52
CA GLU A 333 -10.88 -3.97 1.87
C GLU A 333 -9.63 -4.81 2.25
N GLY A 334 -8.79 -4.34 3.17
CA GLY A 334 -7.63 -5.06 3.71
C GLY A 334 -6.49 -5.24 2.70
N LEU A 335 -6.30 -4.27 1.81
CA LEU A 335 -5.19 -4.24 0.85
C LEU A 335 -3.98 -3.51 1.43
N ASN A 336 -2.78 -3.92 1.03
CA ASN A 336 -1.55 -3.18 1.30
C ASN A 336 -1.42 -2.05 0.26
N ILE A 337 -1.38 -0.81 0.73
CA ILE A 337 -1.40 0.37 -0.14
C ILE A 337 -0.11 1.15 0.00
N GLN A 338 0.50 1.41 -1.15
CA GLN A 338 1.59 2.37 -1.30
C GLN A 338 1.17 3.51 -2.24
N VAL A 339 1.84 4.64 -2.12
CA VAL A 339 1.58 5.83 -2.93
C VAL A 339 2.86 6.23 -3.65
N LEU A 340 2.76 6.37 -4.96
CA LEU A 340 3.80 6.88 -5.83
C LEU A 340 3.78 8.40 -5.77
N LEU A 341 4.89 8.99 -5.35
CA LEU A 341 5.09 10.44 -5.37
C LEU A 341 5.96 10.82 -6.57
N LEU A 342 5.39 11.62 -7.47
CA LEU A 342 6.10 12.18 -8.61
C LEU A 342 6.41 13.65 -8.34
N GLU A 343 7.68 13.93 -8.09
CA GLU A 343 8.23 15.29 -8.07
C GLU A 343 8.40 15.77 -9.52
N ASP A 344 8.19 17.06 -9.77
CA ASP A 344 8.40 17.74 -11.08
C ASP A 344 7.54 17.25 -12.27
N ALA A 345 6.54 16.41 -12.00
CA ALA A 345 5.52 16.02 -12.98
C ALA A 345 4.13 16.10 -12.37
N LYS A 346 3.15 16.44 -13.20
CA LYS A 346 1.75 16.51 -12.80
C LYS A 346 1.13 15.11 -12.69
N ASP A 347 1.42 14.25 -13.65
CA ASP A 347 0.83 12.93 -13.81
C ASP A 347 1.87 11.91 -14.34
N PRO A 348 1.60 10.60 -14.26
CA PRO A 348 2.49 9.58 -14.78
C PRO A 348 2.77 9.67 -16.29
N ASP A 349 1.81 10.11 -17.10
CA ASP A 349 2.02 10.32 -18.55
C ASP A 349 3.05 11.42 -18.82
N GLU A 350 2.97 12.55 -18.11
CA GLU A 350 3.94 13.64 -18.20
C GLU A 350 5.32 13.21 -17.69
N PHE A 351 5.39 12.47 -16.58
CA PHE A 351 6.66 11.97 -16.07
C PHE A 351 7.35 11.06 -17.09
N LEU A 352 6.63 10.10 -17.67
CA LEU A 352 7.17 9.14 -18.65
C LEU A 352 7.56 9.80 -19.99
N LYS A 353 7.14 11.04 -20.25
CA LYS A 353 7.60 11.83 -21.40
C LYS A 353 8.90 12.57 -21.15
N LYS A 354 9.12 13.02 -19.91
CA LYS A 354 10.30 13.79 -19.52
C LYS A 354 11.45 12.91 -19.02
N HIS A 355 11.13 11.73 -18.49
CA HIS A 355 12.07 10.83 -17.83
C HIS A 355 12.06 9.44 -18.47
N THR A 356 13.12 8.69 -18.19
CA THR A 356 13.30 7.31 -18.65
C THR A 356 12.45 6.32 -17.86
N VAL A 357 12.17 5.17 -18.47
CA VAL A 357 11.49 4.03 -17.81
C VAL A 357 12.23 3.56 -16.56
N ALA A 358 13.56 3.63 -16.57
CA ALA A 358 14.39 3.26 -15.42
C ALA A 358 14.20 4.22 -14.23
N GLU A 359 14.08 5.52 -14.49
CA GLU A 359 13.78 6.53 -13.46
C GLU A 359 12.38 6.33 -12.87
N PHE A 360 11.38 6.04 -13.70
CA PHE A 360 10.03 5.74 -13.21
C PHE A 360 10.00 4.47 -12.35
N ARG A 361 10.74 3.42 -12.75
CA ARG A 361 10.90 2.20 -11.94
C ARG A 361 11.56 2.51 -10.59
N LYS A 362 12.58 3.36 -10.58
CA LYS A 362 13.23 3.81 -9.33
C LYS A 362 12.26 4.58 -8.44
N LYS A 363 11.37 5.40 -9.00
CA LYS A 363 10.31 6.07 -8.20
C LYS A 363 9.30 5.05 -7.64
N LEU A 364 8.94 4.01 -8.39
CA LEU A 364 8.10 2.91 -7.91
C LEU A 364 8.74 2.07 -6.79
N GLU A 365 10.07 1.96 -6.76
CA GLU A 365 10.80 1.31 -5.66
C GLU A 365 10.81 2.16 -4.38
N ASN A 366 10.64 3.47 -4.50
CA ASN A 366 10.67 4.44 -3.39
C ASN A 366 9.26 4.98 -3.05
N THR A 367 8.21 4.19 -3.29
CA THR A 367 6.85 4.54 -2.86
C THR A 367 6.74 4.54 -1.35
N ILE A 368 5.90 5.41 -0.80
CA ILE A 368 5.62 5.48 0.65
C ILE A 368 4.33 4.73 1.00
N THR A 369 4.16 4.36 2.26
CA THR A 369 2.91 3.72 2.71
C THR A 369 1.74 4.70 2.66
N PHE A 370 0.51 4.20 2.59
CA PHE A 370 -0.67 5.07 2.60
C PHE A 370 -0.78 5.91 3.88
N ILE A 371 -0.41 5.34 5.04
CA ILE A 371 -0.44 6.05 6.32
C ILE A 371 0.62 7.17 6.34
N GLU A 372 1.84 6.92 5.86
CA GLU A 372 2.85 7.96 5.68
C GLU A 372 2.39 9.06 4.71
N PHE A 373 1.76 8.67 3.60
CA PHE A 373 1.21 9.62 2.64
C PHE A 373 0.16 10.52 3.29
N LYS A 374 -0.80 9.94 4.01
CA LYS A 374 -1.85 10.68 4.72
C LYS A 374 -1.25 11.60 5.79
N TYR A 375 -0.25 11.14 6.53
CA TYR A 375 0.52 11.97 7.46
C TYR A 375 1.11 13.20 6.74
N LYS A 376 1.86 13.00 5.65
CA LYS A 376 2.51 14.08 4.89
C LYS A 376 1.49 15.12 4.37
N MET A 377 0.32 14.66 3.93
CA MET A 377 -0.73 15.57 3.45
C MET A 377 -1.36 16.38 4.60
N LEU A 378 -1.61 15.76 5.75
CA LEU A 378 -2.20 16.43 6.90
C LEU A 378 -1.27 17.52 7.49
N ILE A 379 0.03 17.28 7.57
CA ILE A 379 0.98 18.28 8.09
C ILE A 379 1.21 19.44 7.13
N ARG A 380 1.08 19.19 5.82
CA ARG A 380 1.19 20.22 4.77
C ARG A 380 0.04 21.22 4.87
N ASP A 381 -1.17 20.74 5.12
CA ASP A 381 -2.37 21.57 5.21
C ASP A 381 -2.55 22.18 6.62
N THR A 382 -1.97 21.58 7.67
CA THR A 382 -2.07 22.04 9.06
C THR A 382 -0.71 21.96 9.76
N PRO A 383 0.07 23.06 9.81
CA PRO A 383 1.35 23.08 10.51
C PRO A 383 1.16 22.77 11.99
N LEU A 384 1.89 21.79 12.51
CA LEU A 384 1.83 21.37 13.91
C LEU A 384 2.57 22.40 14.77
N ARG A 385 1.85 23.23 15.51
CA ARG A 385 2.45 24.30 16.34
C ARG A 385 2.33 24.02 17.83
N THR A 386 1.35 23.22 18.23
CA THR A 386 1.02 22.98 19.63
C THR A 386 0.89 21.47 19.92
N ILE A 387 1.01 21.09 21.20
CA ILE A 387 0.78 19.69 21.63
C ILE A 387 -0.63 19.20 21.27
N PRO A 388 -1.71 19.99 21.44
CA PRO A 388 -3.04 19.63 20.94
C PRO A 388 -3.09 19.30 19.44
N ASP A 389 -2.34 20.01 18.59
CA ASP A 389 -2.29 19.74 17.15
C ASP A 389 -1.68 18.36 16.86
N LYS A 390 -0.62 18.00 17.59
CA LYS A 390 0.02 16.68 17.49
C LYS A 390 -0.94 15.57 17.91
N ALA A 391 -1.66 15.75 19.01
CA ALA A 391 -2.66 14.80 19.46
C ALA A 391 -3.82 14.66 18.44
N GLU A 392 -4.25 15.77 17.83
CA GLU A 392 -5.29 15.75 16.80
C GLU A 392 -4.84 15.02 15.53
N LEU A 393 -3.57 15.17 15.13
CA LEU A 393 -3.02 14.40 14.01
C LEU A 393 -3.05 12.89 14.29
N ILE A 394 -2.65 12.47 15.49
CA ILE A 394 -2.72 11.06 15.90
C ILE A 394 -4.16 10.57 15.80
N ARG A 395 -5.13 11.33 16.32
CA ARG A 395 -6.55 10.97 16.25
C ARG A 395 -7.07 10.84 14.82
N LYS A 396 -6.55 11.62 13.86
CA LYS A 396 -6.92 11.52 12.44
C LYS A 396 -6.33 10.30 11.74
N LEU A 397 -5.16 9.83 12.16
CA LEU A 397 -4.47 8.67 11.58
C LEU A 397 -4.82 7.34 12.27
N ALA A 398 -5.20 7.39 13.54
CA ALA A 398 -5.55 6.22 14.34
C ALA A 398 -6.60 5.28 13.69
N PRO A 399 -7.70 5.78 13.06
CA PRO A 399 -8.67 4.89 12.42
C PRO A 399 -8.08 4.02 11.31
N ASP A 400 -7.04 4.51 10.62
CA ASP A 400 -6.38 3.78 9.55
C ASP A 400 -5.32 2.82 10.10
N ILE A 401 -4.52 3.25 11.09
CA ILE A 401 -3.56 2.40 11.79
C ILE A 401 -4.26 1.19 12.44
N LEU A 402 -5.45 1.40 13.02
CA LEU A 402 -6.23 0.33 13.65
C LEU A 402 -6.81 -0.69 12.66
N LYS A 403 -6.88 -0.37 11.35
CA LYS A 403 -7.30 -1.32 10.31
C LYS A 403 -6.16 -2.22 9.83
N VAL A 404 -4.91 -1.87 10.13
CA VAL A 404 -3.73 -2.66 9.78
C VAL A 404 -3.75 -3.95 10.59
N SER A 405 -3.75 -5.10 9.90
CA SER A 405 -3.87 -6.41 10.53
C SER A 405 -2.56 -6.90 11.16
N SER A 406 -1.42 -6.47 10.63
CA SER A 406 -0.10 -6.83 11.15
C SER A 406 0.22 -6.02 12.39
N VAL A 407 0.45 -6.70 13.52
CA VAL A 407 0.84 -6.06 14.79
C VAL A 407 2.17 -5.33 14.66
N VAL A 408 3.12 -5.94 13.94
CA VAL A 408 4.45 -5.34 13.69
C VAL A 408 4.33 -4.08 12.84
N GLU A 409 3.44 -4.10 11.83
CA GLU A 409 3.22 -2.94 10.97
C GLU A 409 2.51 -1.82 11.74
N LYS A 410 1.53 -2.16 12.60
CA LYS A 410 0.87 -1.22 13.51
C LYS A 410 1.87 -0.52 14.42
N GLU A 411 2.73 -1.29 15.12
CA GLU A 411 3.78 -0.72 15.98
C GLU A 411 4.78 0.11 15.17
N GLY A 412 5.11 -0.31 13.96
CA GLY A 412 5.94 0.46 13.03
C GLY A 412 5.36 1.85 12.74
N TYR A 413 4.06 1.96 12.47
CA TYR A 413 3.38 3.23 12.29
C TYR A 413 3.31 4.06 13.58
N GLU A 414 3.06 3.42 14.73
CA GLU A 414 3.07 4.09 16.04
C GLU A 414 4.45 4.68 16.35
N ARG A 415 5.52 3.92 16.06
CA ARG A 415 6.91 4.38 16.19
C ARG A 415 7.25 5.49 15.22
N TYR A 416 6.80 5.39 13.97
CA TYR A 416 6.94 6.45 12.97
C TYR A 416 6.32 7.76 13.48
N LEU A 417 5.08 7.73 13.97
CA LEU A 417 4.42 8.91 14.54
C LEU A 417 5.12 9.45 15.79
N SER A 418 5.62 8.57 16.66
CA SER A 418 6.39 8.96 17.84
C SER A 418 7.63 9.78 17.46
N LEU A 419 8.41 9.30 16.47
CA LEU A 419 9.62 9.99 16.00
C LEU A 419 9.28 11.32 15.31
N GLU A 420 8.33 11.32 14.38
CA GLU A 420 7.94 12.51 13.61
C GLU A 420 7.29 13.60 14.48
N LEU A 421 6.64 13.23 15.58
CA LEU A 421 5.97 14.17 16.48
C LEU A 421 6.79 14.52 17.72
N GLY A 422 7.91 13.84 17.96
CA GLY A 422 8.69 13.99 19.20
C GLY A 422 7.84 13.68 20.44
N LEU A 423 7.08 12.57 20.39
CA LEU A 423 6.27 12.06 21.49
C LEU A 423 6.76 10.67 21.87
N THR A 424 6.57 10.25 23.12
CA THR A 424 6.92 8.88 23.54
C THR A 424 6.04 7.86 22.82
N LEU A 425 6.56 6.65 22.59
CA LEU A 425 5.80 5.59 21.93
C LEU A 425 4.54 5.24 22.74
N GLU A 426 4.67 5.19 24.07
CA GLU A 426 3.58 4.84 24.99
C GLU A 426 2.45 5.87 24.92
N ALA A 427 2.78 7.16 24.78
CA ALA A 427 1.77 8.21 24.63
C ALA A 427 0.99 8.07 23.31
N VAL A 428 1.70 7.77 22.21
CA VAL A 428 1.08 7.52 20.89
C VAL A 428 0.19 6.28 20.94
N GLN A 429 0.69 5.19 21.50
CA GLN A 429 -0.05 3.94 21.68
C GLN A 429 -1.30 4.14 22.52
N HIS A 430 -1.17 4.81 23.67
CA HIS A 430 -2.30 5.09 24.54
C HIS A 430 -3.36 5.96 23.86
N GLU A 431 -2.96 7.00 23.11
CA GLU A 431 -3.90 7.83 22.36
C GLU A 431 -4.65 7.02 21.30
N ILE A 432 -3.95 6.21 20.50
CA ILE A 432 -4.55 5.35 19.46
C ILE A 432 -5.51 4.31 20.09
N ASP A 433 -5.07 3.63 21.14
CA ASP A 433 -5.87 2.60 21.79
C ASP A 433 -7.06 3.18 22.55
N SER A 434 -6.98 4.41 23.07
CA SER A 434 -8.11 5.09 23.73
C SER A 434 -9.31 5.27 22.78
N LEU A 435 -9.06 5.39 21.48
CA LEU A 435 -10.09 5.55 20.46
C LEU A 435 -10.85 4.24 20.23
N THR A 436 -10.21 3.08 20.33
CA THR A 436 -10.90 1.77 20.25
C THR A 436 -11.90 1.57 21.39
N LYS A 437 -11.56 2.07 22.60
CA LYS A 437 -12.42 1.97 23.79
C LYS A 437 -13.62 2.90 23.70
N LYS A 438 -13.47 4.11 23.15
CA LYS A 438 -14.59 5.04 22.90
C LYS A 438 -15.58 4.52 21.84
N THR A 439 -15.10 3.82 20.80
CA THR A 439 -16.00 3.25 19.78
C THR A 439 -16.80 2.04 20.31
N ARG A 440 -16.26 1.28 21.27
CA ARG A 440 -16.98 0.19 21.96
C ARG A 440 -17.91 0.70 23.06
N GLY A 441 -17.57 1.79 23.75
CA GLY A 441 -18.39 2.40 24.82
C GLY A 441 -19.66 3.11 24.36
N ASN A 442 -19.82 3.40 23.07
CA ASN A 442 -20.99 4.10 22.53
C ASN A 442 -22.12 3.17 22.03
N ARG A 443 -22.04 1.87 22.32
CA ARG A 443 -23.07 0.86 21.98
C ARG A 443 -23.75 0.19 23.19
N GLY A 444 -23.56 0.69 24.40
CA GLY A 444 -24.29 0.16 25.55
C GLY A 444 -24.09 0.98 26.83
N ASN A 445 -25.22 1.35 27.41
CA ASN A 445 -25.45 1.83 28.78
C ASN A 445 -25.20 3.31 29.10
N SER A 446 -26.28 4.06 28.94
CA SER A 446 -26.82 4.90 30.00
C SER A 446 -26.96 4.14 31.33
N GLU A 447 -26.31 4.62 32.39
CA GLU A 447 -26.86 4.89 33.74
C GLU A 447 -25.79 4.80 34.86
N ILE A 448 -25.59 5.95 35.52
CA ILE A 448 -25.63 6.19 36.98
C ILE A 448 -24.43 5.78 37.90
N PHE A 449 -23.83 6.85 38.47
CA PHE A 449 -23.22 7.07 39.80
C PHE A 449 -21.86 6.47 40.25
N SER A 450 -20.90 7.40 40.37
CA SER A 450 -20.18 7.89 41.58
C SER A 450 -19.44 6.96 42.57
N GLN A 451 -18.33 7.55 43.03
CA GLN A 451 -17.65 7.45 44.34
C GLN A 451 -16.48 6.47 44.51
N GLN A 452 -15.31 7.09 44.66
CA GLN A 452 -14.24 6.89 45.65
C GLN A 452 -13.85 5.48 46.13
N GLN A 453 -12.51 5.32 46.16
CA GLN A 453 -11.66 4.68 47.16
C GLN A 453 -11.03 3.29 46.89
N ASP A 454 -9.72 3.32 47.13
CA ASP A 454 -8.82 2.32 47.73
C ASP A 454 -8.16 1.21 46.90
N ILE A 455 -6.86 1.46 46.65
CA ILE A 455 -5.69 0.66 47.05
C ILE A 455 -5.98 -0.80 47.44
N SER A 456 -5.47 -1.75 46.65
CA SER A 456 -4.78 -2.92 47.24
C SER A 456 -3.85 -3.62 46.24
N VAL A 457 -2.63 -3.86 46.73
CA VAL A 457 -1.53 -4.63 46.16
C VAL A 457 -1.74 -6.12 46.39
N LYS A 458 -1.42 -6.98 45.41
CA LYS A 458 -0.87 -8.37 45.55
C LYS A 458 -0.50 -8.89 44.15
N LYS A 459 0.80 -9.02 43.79
CA LYS A 459 1.71 -10.20 43.94
C LYS A 459 1.09 -11.50 43.38
N ARG A 460 1.69 -12.32 42.49
CA ARG A 460 3.09 -12.65 42.17
C ARG A 460 3.14 -13.58 40.93
N ASN A 461 4.21 -13.47 40.13
CA ASN A 461 5.14 -14.46 39.52
C ASN A 461 4.56 -15.70 38.78
N THR A 462 5.13 -16.22 37.68
CA THR A 462 6.47 -16.85 37.53
C THR A 462 6.67 -17.24 36.03
N ILE A 463 7.64 -16.69 35.28
CA ILE A 463 8.97 -17.21 34.83
C ILE A 463 8.97 -18.49 33.97
N GLU A 464 9.57 -18.39 32.76
CA GLU A 464 10.53 -19.30 32.06
C GLU A 464 10.43 -19.00 30.54
N GLY A 465 11.45 -18.70 29.72
CA GLY A 465 12.92 -18.69 29.68
C GLY A 465 13.26 -18.58 28.16
N THR A 466 14.40 -18.14 27.62
CA THR A 466 15.73 -17.73 28.06
C THR A 466 16.42 -17.05 26.84
N ASP A 467 17.13 -15.95 27.11
CA ASP A 467 18.38 -15.41 26.54
C ASP A 467 18.85 -15.79 25.13
N ILE A 468 19.19 -14.77 24.32
CA ILE A 468 20.59 -14.48 23.94
C ILE A 468 20.82 -12.96 23.85
N ASP A 469 21.89 -12.59 24.53
CA ASP A 469 22.62 -11.34 24.71
C ASP A 469 23.02 -10.58 23.43
N SER A 470 22.91 -9.24 23.43
CA SER A 470 23.82 -8.34 22.68
C SER A 470 23.69 -6.88 23.15
N SER A 471 24.53 -6.54 24.12
CA SER A 471 25.27 -5.27 24.24
C SER A 471 24.53 -3.96 23.91
N ASN A 472 23.96 -3.38 24.97
CA ASN A 472 23.60 -1.96 25.12
C ASN A 472 24.83 -1.04 25.00
N GLU A 473 24.85 -0.15 24.01
CA GLU A 473 25.71 1.04 24.01
C GLU A 473 24.87 2.32 23.92
N SER A 474 24.96 3.14 24.96
CA SER A 474 24.37 4.49 25.07
C SER A 474 25.19 5.47 24.22
N TYR A 475 24.58 6.11 23.22
CA TYR A 475 25.23 7.12 22.36
C TYR A 475 25.42 8.48 23.06
N VAL A 476 26.30 8.56 24.04
CA VAL A 476 26.88 9.85 24.43
C VAL A 476 27.82 10.28 23.30
N HIS A 477 27.86 11.57 22.92
CA HIS A 477 28.85 12.07 21.94
C HIS A 477 30.23 11.57 22.39
N LEU A 478 30.88 10.71 21.61
CA LEU A 478 32.01 9.88 22.07
C LEU A 478 33.11 10.71 22.78
N GLY A 479 33.29 11.97 22.37
CA GLY A 479 34.18 12.93 23.02
C GLY A 479 33.75 13.39 24.42
N VAL A 480 32.47 13.72 24.66
CA VAL A 480 31.97 14.17 25.97
C VAL A 480 31.89 12.99 26.95
N PHE A 481 31.51 11.81 26.46
CA PHE A 481 31.52 10.59 27.25
C PHE A 481 32.92 10.28 27.77
N ARG A 482 33.90 10.28 26.86
CA ARG A 482 35.30 10.07 27.20
C ARG A 482 35.84 11.16 28.11
N ALA A 483 35.39 12.40 27.95
CA ALA A 483 35.76 13.50 28.83
C ALA A 483 35.26 13.28 30.26
N GLU A 484 34.00 12.88 30.46
CA GLU A 484 33.48 12.55 31.79
C GLU A 484 34.24 11.39 32.45
N GLN A 485 34.49 10.32 31.71
CA GLN A 485 35.25 9.17 32.18
C GLN A 485 36.70 9.53 32.54
N THR A 486 37.35 10.34 31.70
CA THR A 486 38.73 10.83 31.92
C THR A 486 38.79 11.72 33.17
N ILE A 487 37.82 12.62 33.34
CA ILE A 487 37.69 13.45 34.55
C ILE A 487 37.55 12.57 35.80
N LEU A 488 36.65 11.59 35.78
CA LEU A 488 36.45 10.70 36.92
C LEU A 488 37.69 9.88 37.21
N ARG A 489 38.38 9.33 36.21
CA ARG A 489 39.60 8.57 36.42
C ARG A 489 40.71 9.42 37.04
N ILE A 490 40.86 10.68 36.62
CA ILE A 490 41.80 11.63 37.22
C ILE A 490 41.45 11.91 38.70
N ILE A 491 40.16 12.09 39.02
CA ILE A 491 39.70 12.35 40.39
C ILE A 491 39.86 11.11 41.29
N LEU A 492 39.55 9.93 40.77
CA LEU A 492 39.71 8.66 41.50
C LEU A 492 41.18 8.42 41.85
N GLU A 493 42.11 8.83 40.98
CA GLU A 493 43.55 8.75 41.23
C GLU A 493 44.04 9.85 42.19
N ASN A 494 43.57 11.09 42.00
CA ASN A 494 43.94 12.23 42.84
C ASN A 494 42.71 13.11 43.16
N PRO A 495 42.11 12.93 44.35
CA PRO A 495 40.90 13.65 44.75
C PRO A 495 41.02 15.18 44.79
N ASN A 496 42.25 15.74 44.79
CA ASN A 496 42.45 17.19 44.79
C ASN A 496 41.88 17.89 43.55
N TYR A 497 41.78 17.17 42.42
CA TYR A 497 41.18 17.72 41.19
C TYR A 497 39.65 17.89 41.29
N LYS A 498 39.00 17.32 42.31
CA LYS A 498 37.54 17.43 42.52
C LYS A 498 37.09 18.89 42.65
N ASN A 499 37.83 19.72 43.39
CA ASN A 499 37.53 21.13 43.56
C ASN A 499 37.66 21.90 42.23
N GLN A 500 38.72 21.61 41.47
CA GLN A 500 38.94 22.25 40.16
C GLN A 500 37.82 21.96 39.16
N VAL A 501 37.25 20.74 39.20
CA VAL A 501 36.09 20.36 38.37
C VAL A 501 34.82 21.06 38.86
N ALA A 502 34.58 21.08 40.18
CA ALA A 502 33.42 21.73 40.77
C ALA A 502 33.39 23.25 40.52
N ASP A 503 34.56 23.90 40.49
CA ASP A 503 34.68 25.35 40.20
C ASP A 503 34.45 25.67 38.71
N ASN A 504 34.63 24.68 37.83
CA ASN A 504 34.58 24.90 36.39
C ASN A 504 33.32 24.37 35.71
N LEU A 505 32.68 23.35 36.26
CA LEU A 505 31.51 22.71 35.67
C LEU A 505 30.37 22.66 36.70
N ASP A 506 29.15 22.94 36.25
CA ASP A 506 27.96 22.94 37.10
C ASP A 506 27.47 21.53 37.40
N LYS A 507 26.84 21.29 38.55
CA LYS A 507 26.43 19.94 38.99
C LYS A 507 25.56 19.16 37.98
N GLU A 508 24.93 19.83 37.03
CA GLU A 508 24.07 19.25 35.99
C GLU A 508 24.83 18.86 34.70
N PHE A 509 26.15 19.03 34.63
CA PHE A 509 26.92 18.72 33.42
C PHE A 509 27.02 17.22 33.12
N TRP A 510 26.97 16.38 34.16
CA TRP A 510 27.12 14.92 34.07
C TRP A 510 25.96 14.30 33.28
N ARG A 511 26.27 13.64 32.16
CA ARG A 511 25.28 13.01 31.28
C ARG A 511 24.85 11.64 31.76
N LEU A 512 25.73 10.92 32.44
CA LEU A 512 25.39 9.69 33.13
C LEU A 512 25.14 9.93 34.61
N GLN A 513 24.01 9.42 35.11
CA GLN A 513 23.67 9.50 36.52
C GLN A 513 24.70 8.75 37.39
N GLU A 514 25.31 7.68 36.87
CA GLU A 514 26.37 6.93 37.54
C GLU A 514 27.62 7.79 37.71
N HIS A 515 28.01 8.56 36.68
CA HIS A 515 29.18 9.45 36.73
C HIS A 515 28.99 10.57 37.77
N ARG A 516 27.81 11.19 37.78
CA ARG A 516 27.43 12.17 38.79
C ARG A 516 27.52 11.59 40.19
N TYR A 517 26.92 10.40 40.38
CA TYR A 517 26.89 9.73 41.67
C TYR A 517 28.31 9.40 42.17
N ILE A 518 29.19 8.89 41.29
CA ILE A 518 30.60 8.62 41.62
C ILE A 518 31.32 9.91 42.02
N PHE A 519 31.18 10.99 41.25
CA PHE A 519 31.81 12.27 41.55
C PHE A 519 31.36 12.83 42.91
N GLU A 520 30.07 12.77 43.22
CA GLU A 520 29.50 13.32 44.45
C GLU A 520 29.98 12.53 45.69
N ASN A 521 30.02 11.21 45.62
CA ASN A 521 30.22 10.32 46.79
C ASN A 521 31.67 9.84 47.00
N PHE A 522 32.59 10.09 46.06
CA PHE A 522 34.01 9.74 46.21
C PHE A 522 34.84 10.94 46.75
N PRO A 523 35.82 10.77 47.65
CA PRO A 523 36.41 9.54 48.20
C PRO A 523 35.78 9.03 49.52
N GLU A 524 34.66 9.59 49.98
CA GLU A 524 34.10 9.36 51.32
C GLU A 524 33.51 7.95 51.58
N ASN A 525 33.71 7.00 50.64
CA ASN A 525 33.31 5.59 50.77
C ASN A 525 31.80 5.35 51.03
N SER A 526 30.96 6.31 50.65
CA SER A 526 29.49 6.28 50.79
C SER A 526 28.79 5.50 49.66
N LEU A 527 29.53 4.89 48.74
CA LEU A 527 28.99 4.10 47.62
C LEU A 527 28.17 2.87 48.08
N ASN A 528 28.41 2.37 49.30
CA ASN A 528 27.73 1.20 49.88
C ASN A 528 26.33 1.49 50.46
N LEU A 529 25.85 2.73 50.40
CA LEU A 529 24.56 3.14 50.98
C LEU A 529 23.39 3.09 49.98
N ILE A 530 23.58 2.47 48.81
CA ILE A 530 22.52 2.31 47.81
C ILE A 530 21.59 1.17 48.22
N ASN A 531 20.32 1.49 48.54
CA ASN A 531 19.28 0.51 48.91
C ASN A 531 18.59 -0.17 47.69
N ASP A 532 19.08 0.09 46.48
CA ASP A 532 18.60 -0.51 45.22
C ASP A 532 19.73 -1.34 44.58
N ASP A 533 19.63 -2.67 44.70
CA ASP A 533 20.63 -3.61 44.20
C ASP A 533 20.92 -3.43 42.70
N SER A 534 19.90 -3.05 41.90
CA SER A 534 20.05 -2.83 40.46
C SER A 534 20.84 -1.55 40.15
N TRP A 535 20.63 -0.49 40.94
CA TRP A 535 21.40 0.75 40.81
C TRP A 535 22.84 0.58 41.29
N TYR A 536 23.04 -0.11 42.41
CA TYR A 536 24.37 -0.40 42.95
C TYR A 536 25.22 -1.17 41.94
N GLU A 537 24.66 -2.22 41.32
CA GLU A 537 25.37 -3.01 40.30
C GLU A 537 25.77 -2.17 39.08
N LYS A 538 24.91 -1.24 38.63
CA LYS A 538 25.23 -0.30 37.53
C LYS A 538 26.38 0.63 37.88
N VAL A 539 26.38 1.21 39.08
CA VAL A 539 27.46 2.10 39.56
C VAL A 539 28.78 1.33 39.70
N GLN A 540 28.75 0.11 40.24
CA GLN A 540 29.96 -0.72 40.40
C GLN A 540 30.56 -1.12 39.06
N ARG A 541 29.73 -1.52 38.09
CA ARG A 541 30.20 -1.81 36.72
C ARG A 541 30.85 -0.58 36.09
N ARG A 542 30.24 0.60 36.21
CA ARG A 542 30.79 1.84 35.65
C ARG A 542 32.12 2.24 36.31
N LEU A 543 32.23 2.07 37.63
CA LEU A 543 33.49 2.28 38.35
C LEU A 543 34.61 1.38 37.81
N ALA A 544 34.31 0.10 37.59
CA ALA A 544 35.30 -0.86 37.07
C ALA A 544 35.83 -0.41 35.70
N GLU A 545 34.94 -0.02 34.78
CA GLU A 545 35.31 0.49 33.45
C GLU A 545 36.17 1.75 33.52
N ILE A 546 35.88 2.68 34.45
CA ILE A 546 36.67 3.90 34.62
C ILE A 546 38.08 3.56 35.11
N TYR A 547 38.24 2.62 36.04
CA TYR A 547 39.55 2.19 36.55
C TYR A 547 40.43 1.55 35.46
N GLU A 548 39.83 0.87 34.48
CA GLU A 548 40.55 0.24 33.36
C GLU A 548 41.07 1.24 32.32
N LEU A 549 40.66 2.51 32.38
CA LEU A 549 41.13 3.53 31.43
C LEU A 549 42.63 3.80 31.60
N SER A 550 43.38 3.58 30.52
CA SER A 550 44.80 3.92 30.44
C SER A 550 44.96 5.43 30.28
N ILE A 551 45.37 6.12 31.35
CA ILE A 551 45.64 7.56 31.36
C ILE A 551 47.11 7.81 31.70
N ASP A 552 47.73 8.70 30.94
CA ASP A 552 49.04 9.25 31.27
C ASP A 552 48.88 10.34 32.36
N PHE A 553 49.03 9.94 33.61
CA PHE A 553 48.82 10.81 34.77
C PHE A 553 49.85 11.95 34.86
N ASP A 554 51.00 11.84 34.19
CA ASP A 554 51.97 12.94 34.08
C ASP A 554 51.37 14.13 33.29
N LYS A 555 50.31 13.89 32.51
CA LYS A 555 49.55 14.90 31.76
C LYS A 555 48.18 15.21 32.37
N ALA A 556 47.89 14.80 33.60
CA ALA A 556 46.57 14.93 34.22
C ALA A 556 46.00 16.36 34.16
N ASP A 557 46.81 17.38 34.46
CA ASP A 557 46.40 18.80 34.40
C ASP A 557 45.99 19.27 33.00
N MET A 558 46.71 18.82 31.97
CA MET A 558 46.41 19.16 30.57
C MET A 558 45.13 18.44 30.12
N LEU A 559 45.05 17.13 30.40
CA LEU A 559 43.89 16.32 30.06
C LEU A 559 42.62 16.83 30.74
N LEU A 560 42.71 17.23 32.01
CA LEU A 560 41.60 17.79 32.76
C LEU A 560 41.09 19.11 32.13
N LYS A 561 42.01 20.00 31.74
CA LYS A 561 41.67 21.26 31.07
C LYS A 561 41.00 21.03 29.72
N ASP A 562 41.51 20.09 28.92
CA ASP A 562 40.95 19.76 27.61
C ASP A 562 39.55 19.15 27.74
N CYS A 563 39.34 18.27 28.73
CA CYS A 563 38.02 17.69 29.02
C CYS A 563 37.02 18.76 29.46
N ILE A 564 37.41 19.66 30.37
CA ILE A 564 36.56 20.77 30.82
C ILE A 564 36.22 21.72 29.65
N ALA A 565 37.19 22.03 28.79
CA ALA A 565 36.98 22.86 27.62
C ALA A 565 35.99 22.23 26.63
N LEU A 566 36.16 20.93 26.34
CA LEU A 566 35.27 20.16 25.47
C LEU A 566 33.83 20.14 26.01
N ILE A 567 33.65 19.94 27.32
CA ILE A 567 32.33 19.94 27.96
C ILE A 567 31.70 21.33 27.89
N LYS A 568 32.45 22.40 28.17
CA LYS A 568 31.98 23.79 28.08
C LYS A 568 31.61 24.19 26.65
N GLU A 569 32.41 23.79 25.66
CA GLU A 569 32.17 24.06 24.26
C GLU A 569 30.92 23.33 23.75
N THR A 570 30.73 22.07 24.17
CA THR A 570 29.54 21.30 23.82
C THR A 570 28.29 21.89 24.47
N LYS A 571 28.35 22.30 25.75
CA LYS A 571 27.23 22.97 26.44
C LYS A 571 26.83 24.30 25.79
N LYS A 572 27.79 25.04 25.23
CA LYS A 572 27.54 26.28 24.48
C LYS A 572 26.99 26.04 23.06
N LYS A 573 27.14 24.83 22.53
CA LYS A 573 26.70 24.43 21.18
C LYS A 573 25.41 23.62 21.15
N GLU A 574 24.95 23.13 22.30
CA GLU A 574 23.72 22.32 22.38
C GLU A 574 22.48 23.15 22.07
N THR A 575 21.93 22.89 20.88
CA THR A 575 20.62 23.39 20.48
C THR A 575 19.51 22.61 21.19
N ILE A 576 18.27 23.12 21.14
CA ILE A 576 17.11 22.37 21.63
C ILE A 576 16.98 21.03 20.88
N GLU A 577 17.37 20.99 19.61
CA GLU A 577 17.39 19.78 18.78
C GLU A 577 18.39 18.74 19.32
N ASP A 578 19.55 19.17 19.80
CA ASP A 578 20.55 18.28 20.42
C ASP A 578 20.07 17.72 21.76
N LEU A 579 19.37 18.52 22.57
CA LEU A 579 18.77 18.08 23.83
C LEU A 579 17.61 17.10 23.59
N GLN A 580 16.81 17.33 22.54
CA GLN A 580 15.75 16.42 22.11
C GLN A 580 16.31 15.08 21.63
N ALA A 581 17.39 15.09 20.83
CA ALA A 581 18.06 13.88 20.39
C ALA A 581 18.61 13.04 21.57
N LYS A 582 19.12 13.71 22.62
CA LYS A 582 19.61 13.06 23.85
C LYS A 582 18.48 12.50 24.71
N MET A 583 17.37 13.21 24.83
CA MET A 583 16.17 12.72 25.52
C MET A 583 15.66 11.42 24.87
N ILE A 584 15.54 11.41 23.54
CA ILE A 584 15.11 10.23 22.76
C ILE A 584 16.06 9.04 22.96
N LEU A 585 17.35 9.31 23.14
CA LEU A 585 18.34 8.27 23.39
C LEU A 585 18.25 7.70 24.82
N LEU A 586 18.03 8.53 25.84
CA LEU A 586 17.86 8.08 27.23
C LEU A 586 16.62 7.18 27.37
N GLU A 587 15.53 7.52 26.65
CA GLU A 587 14.33 6.68 26.55
C GLU A 587 14.63 5.31 25.92
N LYS A 588 15.42 5.28 24.83
CA LYS A 588 15.85 4.02 24.20
C LYS A 588 16.71 3.13 25.10
N THR A 589 17.43 3.72 26.04
CA THR A 589 18.29 2.99 27.01
C THR A 589 17.58 2.62 28.32
N GLY A 590 16.29 2.98 28.46
CA GLY A 590 15.50 2.71 29.67
C GLY A 590 15.81 3.62 30.86
N ASP A 591 16.59 4.70 30.69
CA ASP A 591 16.80 5.73 31.71
C ASP A 591 15.70 6.81 31.63
N MET A 592 14.52 6.43 32.15
CA MET A 592 13.34 7.30 32.18
C MET A 592 13.54 8.53 33.06
N THR A 593 14.37 8.43 34.10
CA THR A 593 14.64 9.54 35.02
C THR A 593 15.50 10.61 34.33
N GLY A 594 16.51 10.21 33.56
CA GLY A 594 17.34 11.13 32.77
C GLY A 594 16.57 11.80 31.64
N ALA A 595 15.68 11.06 30.95
CA ALA A 595 14.80 11.62 29.93
C ALA A 595 13.87 12.71 30.48
N LEU A 596 13.31 12.50 31.68
CA LEU A 596 12.44 13.46 32.35
C LEU A 596 13.17 14.76 32.75
N VAL A 597 14.43 14.67 33.19
CA VAL A 597 15.25 15.84 33.52
C VAL A 597 15.56 16.66 32.26
N LEU A 598 15.92 16.02 31.15
CA LEU A 598 16.15 16.72 29.89
C LEU A 598 14.87 17.35 29.33
N LEU A 599 13.72 16.68 29.47
CA LEU A 599 12.43 17.23 29.07
C LEU A 599 12.09 18.51 29.86
N GLN A 600 12.40 18.55 31.16
CA GLN A 600 12.19 19.71 32.01
C GLN A 600 13.08 20.89 31.58
N GLU A 601 14.36 20.63 31.30
CA GLU A 601 15.32 21.64 30.82
C GLU A 601 14.94 22.20 29.43
N ILE A 602 14.52 21.33 28.51
CA ILE A 602 13.98 21.75 27.20
C ILE A 602 12.76 22.66 27.40
N GLY A 603 11.86 22.31 28.32
CA GLY A 603 10.69 23.11 28.66
C GLY A 603 11.02 24.47 29.25
N GLU A 604 12.07 24.58 30.06
CA GLU A 604 12.53 25.87 30.60
C GLU A 604 13.19 26.76 29.53
N ARG A 605 13.97 26.19 28.62
CA ARG A 605 14.62 26.95 27.52
C ARG A 605 13.62 27.44 26.49
N LEU A 606 12.62 26.63 26.14
CA LEU A 606 11.52 27.05 25.27
C LEU A 606 10.72 28.21 25.88
N LYS A 607 10.51 28.21 27.21
CA LYS A 607 9.86 29.33 27.91
C LYS A 607 10.68 30.62 27.88
N ARG A 608 12.01 30.53 27.73
CA ARG A 608 12.93 31.68 27.59
C ARG A 608 13.08 32.15 26.14
N GLY A 609 12.42 31.50 25.18
CA GLY A 609 12.44 31.90 23.77
C GLY A 609 13.69 31.45 23.00
N GLU A 610 14.46 30.53 23.57
CA GLU A 610 15.58 29.89 22.88
C GLU A 610 15.03 28.94 21.78
N LYS A 611 15.76 28.83 20.66
CA LYS A 611 15.38 28.00 19.51
C LYS A 611 16.29 26.80 19.38
#